data_AF-A0A3B9KA74-F1
#
_entry.id   AF-A0A3B9KA74-F1
#
_cell.length_a   1.000
_cell.length_b   1.000
_cell.length_c   1.000
_cell.angle_alpha   90.00
_cell.angle_beta   90.00
_cell.angle_gamma   90.00
#
_symmetry.space_group_name_H-M   'P 1'
#
loop_
_entity.id
_entity.type
_entity.pdbx_description
1 polymer ?
#
loop_
_entity_poly.entity_id
_entity_poly.type
_entity_poly.pdbx_seq_one_letter_code
_entity_poly.pdbx_strand_id
1 'polypeptide(L)'
;MAPPFSGVETSFRVKVQDHVYYANCAWDALGIAAALQADARIEAADGYSGEPMMLEVRNGQPVPQSCVIHFAVPAARWWDDIIYT
;
A
#
# COMPACT_ATOMS: atom_id res chain seq x y z
N MET A 1 -10.54 -4.70 11.66
CA MET A 1 -9.72 -4.42 10.46
C MET A 1 -10.15 -5.38 9.36
N ALA A 2 -10.21 -4.95 8.10
CA ALA A 2 -10.54 -5.81 6.96
C ALA A 2 -9.40 -5.71 5.92
N PRO A 3 -8.22 -6.28 6.18
CA PRO A 3 -7.08 -6.20 5.27
C PRO A 3 -7.49 -6.58 3.85
N PRO A 4 -7.07 -5.82 2.83
CA PRO A 4 -6.07 -4.74 2.89
C PRO A 4 -6.64 -3.34 3.22
N PHE A 5 -7.92 -3.22 3.55
CA PHE A 5 -8.59 -1.93 3.76
C PHE A 5 -8.48 -1.44 5.20
N SER A 6 -8.23 -0.14 5.34
CA SER A 6 -8.38 0.60 6.59
C SER A 6 -9.79 1.16 6.71
N GLY A 7 -10.35 1.10 7.92
CA GLY A 7 -11.66 1.70 8.25
C GLY A 7 -11.58 3.18 8.63
N VAL A 8 -10.37 3.76 8.63
CA VAL A 8 -10.09 5.16 8.96
C VAL A 8 -9.15 5.74 7.91
N GLU A 9 -9.07 7.07 7.83
CA GLU A 9 -8.13 7.74 6.93
C GLU A 9 -6.68 7.52 7.38
N THR A 10 -5.79 7.33 6.41
CA THR A 10 -4.35 7.12 6.60
C THR A 10 -3.56 7.88 5.54
N SER A 11 -2.24 7.95 5.70
CA SER A 11 -1.35 8.54 4.68
C SER A 11 -1.22 7.70 3.40
N PHE A 12 -1.75 6.46 3.38
CA PHE A 12 -1.78 5.60 2.20
C PHE A 12 -3.15 5.63 1.55
N ARG A 13 -3.37 6.68 0.76
CA ARG A 13 -4.63 6.91 0.05
C ARG A 13 -4.58 6.24 -1.32
N VAL A 14 -5.52 5.33 -1.58
CA VAL A 14 -5.55 4.50 -2.79
C VAL A 14 -6.77 4.87 -3.64
N LYS A 15 -6.51 5.51 -4.78
CA LYS A 15 -7.55 5.83 -5.76
C LYS A 15 -7.67 4.71 -6.79
N VAL A 16 -8.86 4.14 -6.91
CA VAL A 16 -9.22 3.09 -7.87
C VAL A 16 -10.48 3.55 -8.59
N GLN A 17 -10.39 3.78 -9.89
CA GLN A 17 -11.47 4.38 -10.69
C GLN A 17 -11.99 5.69 -10.03
N ASP A 18 -13.29 5.74 -9.69
CA ASP A 18 -13.96 6.88 -9.06
C ASP A 18 -14.02 6.78 -7.53
N HIS A 19 -13.41 5.75 -6.94
CA HIS A 19 -13.40 5.51 -5.50
C HIS A 19 -12.04 5.78 -4.88
N VAL A 20 -12.09 6.12 -3.59
CA VAL A 20 -10.91 6.32 -2.74
C VAL A 20 -11.03 5.38 -1.56
N TYR A 21 -9.96 4.63 -1.32
CA TYR A 21 -9.79 3.72 -0.19
C TYR A 21 -8.55 4.15 0.61
N TYR A 22 -8.41 3.61 1.81
CA TYR A 22 -7.25 3.83 2.67
C TYR A 22 -6.64 2.50 3.05
N ALA A 23 -5.31 2.44 3.12
CA ALA A 23 -4.53 1.27 3.52
C ALA A 23 -3.71 1.59 4.78
N ASN A 24 -3.34 0.58 5.58
CA ASN A 24 -2.56 0.84 6.79
C ASN A 24 -1.06 1.01 6.49
N CYS A 25 -0.56 0.41 5.40
CA CYS A 25 0.83 0.44 5.00
C CYS A 25 0.97 0.35 3.47
N ALA A 26 2.21 0.45 2.97
CA ALA A 26 2.50 0.33 1.54
C ALA A 26 2.12 -1.05 0.95
N TRP A 27 2.25 -2.13 1.72
CA TRP A 27 1.86 -3.47 1.30
C TRP A 27 0.35 -3.61 1.12
N ASP A 28 -0.42 -3.18 2.12
CA ASP A 28 -1.89 -3.09 2.04
C ASP A 28 -2.32 -2.21 0.85
N ALA A 29 -1.63 -1.10 0.61
CA ALA A 29 -1.99 -0.18 -0.47
C ALA A 29 -1.92 -0.85 -1.86
N LEU A 30 -0.87 -1.65 -2.11
CA LEU A 30 -0.79 -2.50 -3.30
C LEU A 30 -1.81 -3.65 -3.26
N GLY A 31 -2.07 -4.18 -2.07
CA GLY A 31 -3.08 -5.21 -1.83
C GLY A 31 -4.49 -4.79 -2.22
N ILE A 32 -4.87 -3.52 -2.01
CA ILE A 32 -6.19 -3.00 -2.43
C ILE A 32 -6.37 -3.13 -3.95
N ALA A 33 -5.37 -2.74 -4.75
CA ALA A 33 -5.42 -2.87 -6.20
C ALA A 33 -5.56 -4.34 -6.63
N ALA A 34 -4.81 -5.23 -5.98
CA ALA A 34 -4.89 -6.68 -6.23
C ALA A 34 -6.26 -7.26 -5.85
N ALA A 35 -6.82 -6.88 -4.70
CA ALA A 35 -8.11 -7.35 -4.21
C ALA A 35 -9.28 -6.91 -5.10
N LEU A 36 -9.22 -5.68 -5.61
CA LEU A 36 -10.22 -5.12 -6.52
C LEU A 36 -9.98 -5.50 -8.00
N GLN A 37 -8.86 -6.17 -8.31
CA GLN A 37 -8.44 -6.53 -9.66
C GLN A 37 -8.48 -5.33 -10.62
N ALA A 38 -8.01 -4.16 -10.14
CA ALA A 38 -8.12 -2.89 -10.84
C ALA A 38 -6.85 -2.06 -10.71
N ASP A 39 -6.66 -1.16 -11.66
CA ASP A 39 -5.57 -0.18 -11.64
C ASP A 39 -5.77 0.84 -10.52
N ALA A 40 -4.67 1.28 -9.93
CA ALA A 40 -4.68 2.16 -8.77
C ALA A 40 -3.59 3.22 -8.84
N ARG A 41 -3.88 4.39 -8.28
CA ARG A 41 -2.89 5.41 -7.90
C ARG A 41 -2.85 5.51 -6.39
N ILE A 42 -1.65 5.42 -5.83
CA ILE A 42 -1.43 5.35 -4.39
C ILE A 42 -0.59 6.55 -3.98
N GLU A 43 -1.17 7.42 -3.17
CA GLU A 43 -0.42 8.47 -2.47
C GLU A 43 0.33 7.83 -1.30
N ALA A 44 1.61 8.19 -1.15
CA ALA A 44 2.48 7.75 -0.06
C ALA A 44 3.51 8.86 0.25
N ALA A 45 4.44 8.58 1.16
CA ALA A 45 5.58 9.42 1.43
C ALA A 45 6.81 8.57 1.73
N ASP A 46 8.01 9.11 1.48
CA ASP A 46 9.25 8.46 1.86
C ASP A 46 9.30 8.26 3.39
N GLY A 47 9.65 7.06 3.83
CA GLY A 47 9.62 6.69 5.25
C GLY A 47 10.68 7.39 6.10
N TYR A 48 11.70 8.00 5.48
CA TYR A 48 12.76 8.73 6.17
C TYR A 48 12.59 10.25 6.07
N SER A 49 12.43 10.79 4.86
CA SER A 49 12.34 12.24 4.61
C SER A 49 10.92 12.79 4.70
N GLY A 50 9.90 11.95 4.52
CA GLY A 50 8.51 12.37 4.41
C GLY A 50 8.16 13.04 3.07
N GLU A 51 9.07 13.03 2.09
CA GLU A 51 8.77 13.59 0.76
C GLU A 51 7.62 12.84 0.09
N PRO A 52 6.65 13.54 -0.54
CA PRO A 52 5.52 12.89 -1.20
C PRO A 52 5.96 11.93 -2.30
N MET A 53 5.31 10.76 -2.35
CA MET A 53 5.52 9.73 -3.36
C MET A 53 4.18 9.32 -3.99
N MET A 54 4.24 8.85 -5.23
CA MET A 54 3.07 8.29 -5.92
C MET A 54 3.42 6.95 -6.54
N LEU A 55 2.81 5.87 -6.02
CA LEU A 55 2.92 4.54 -6.60
C LEU A 55 1.74 4.30 -7.56
N GLU A 56 1.94 3.44 -8.54
CA GLU A 56 0.90 3.09 -9.51
C GLU A 56 0.84 1.58 -9.73
N VAL A 57 -0.37 1.06 -9.91
CA VAL A 57 -0.63 -0.30 -10.42
C VAL A 57 -1.33 -0.15 -11.76
N ARG A 58 -0.77 -0.76 -12.80
CA ARG A 58 -1.32 -0.74 -14.17
C ARG A 58 -1.35 -2.16 -14.74
N ASN A 59 -2.47 -2.55 -15.32
CA ASN A 59 -2.73 -3.91 -15.82
C ASN A 59 -2.40 -4.99 -14.77
N GLY A 60 -2.77 -4.73 -13.50
CA GLY A 60 -2.54 -5.66 -12.38
C GLY A 60 -1.09 -5.81 -11.95
N GLN A 61 -0.18 -4.95 -12.39
CA GLN A 61 1.24 -4.95 -11.99
C GLN A 61 1.66 -3.59 -11.42
N PRO A 62 2.47 -3.55 -10.35
CA PRO A 62 3.10 -2.32 -9.91
C PRO A 62 3.97 -1.73 -11.02
N VAL A 63 3.86 -0.42 -11.28
CA VAL A 63 4.77 0.29 -12.17
C VAL A 63 6.12 0.42 -11.46
N PRO A 64 7.23 -0.11 -12.03
CA PRO A 64 8.53 -0.05 -11.38
C PRO A 64 8.99 1.38 -11.13
N GLN A 65 9.51 1.62 -9.93
CA GLN A 65 10.11 2.89 -9.52
C GLN A 65 11.37 2.60 -8.71
N SER A 66 12.28 3.58 -8.62
CA SER A 66 13.50 3.46 -7.81
C SER A 66 13.20 3.69 -6.33
N CYS A 67 12.41 2.79 -5.73
CA CYS A 67 12.05 2.80 -4.32
C CYS A 67 11.99 1.37 -3.76
N VAL A 68 11.96 1.26 -2.44
CA VAL A 68 11.80 -0.02 -1.74
C VAL A 68 10.71 0.10 -0.68
N ILE A 69 10.02 -1.01 -0.41
CA ILE A 69 9.19 -1.15 0.78
C ILE A 69 10.02 -1.90 1.81
N HIS A 70 10.16 -1.32 3.00
CA HIS A 70 10.87 -1.93 4.11
C HIS A 70 9.91 -2.72 4.99
N PHE A 71 10.20 -4.00 5.18
CA PHE A 71 9.50 -4.88 6.12
C PHE A 71 10.49 -5.21 7.24
N ALA A 72 10.16 -4.90 8.49
CA ALA A 72 11.09 -5.08 9.61
C ALA A 72 11.24 -6.55 10.03
N VAL A 73 10.28 -7.39 9.64
CA VAL A 73 10.20 -8.80 10.01
C VAL A 73 10.28 -9.67 8.75
N PRO A 74 10.98 -10.81 8.77
CA PRO A 74 11.00 -11.75 7.64
C PRO A 74 9.59 -12.25 7.28
N ALA A 75 9.31 -12.40 5.98
CA ALA A 75 7.99 -12.80 5.46
C ALA A 75 7.39 -14.06 6.12
N ALA A 76 8.23 -15.05 6.43
CA ALA A 76 7.80 -16.29 7.09
C ALA A 76 7.24 -16.07 8.51
N ARG A 77 7.47 -14.89 9.11
CA ARG A 77 7.09 -14.54 10.48
C ARG A 77 6.08 -13.39 10.55
N TRP A 78 5.51 -12.97 9.42
CA TRP A 78 4.62 -11.81 9.41
C TRP A 78 3.38 -11.96 10.31
N TRP A 79 2.92 -13.19 10.51
CA TRP A 79 1.78 -13.45 11.39
C TRP A 79 2.13 -13.50 12.88
N ASP A 80 3.42 -13.47 13.24
CA ASP A 80 3.85 -13.37 14.64
C ASP A 80 3.50 -11.98 15.20
N ASP A 81 3.62 -10.94 14.37
CA ASP A 81 3.30 -9.55 14.74
C ASP A 81 3.01 -8.69 13.50
N ILE A 82 1.77 -8.72 13.03
CA ILE A 82 1.34 -8.04 11.79
C ILE A 82 1.46 -6.50 11.86
N ILE A 83 1.61 -5.93 13.06
CA ILE A 83 1.73 -4.48 13.25
C ILE A 83 3.14 -4.00 12.89
N TYR A 84 4.15 -4.84 13.13
CA TYR A 84 5.55 -4.54 12.84
C TYR A 84 6.04 -5.12 11.51
N THR A 85 5.15 -5.71 10.72
CA THR A 85 5.50 -6.34 9.45
C THR A 85 5.28 -5.41 8.29
#